data_AF-A0A7J8VW81-F1
#
_entry.id   AF-A0A7J8VW81-F1
#
_cell.length_a   1.000
_cell.length_b   1.000
_cell.length_c   1.000
_cell.angle_alpha   90.00
_cell.angle_beta   90.00
_cell.angle_gamma   90.00
#
_symmetry.space_group_name_H-M   'P 1'
#
loop_
_entity.id
_entity.type
_entity.pdbx_description
1 polymer ?
#
loop_
_entity_poly.entity_id
_entity_poly.type
_entity_poly.pdbx_seq_one_letter_code
_entity_poly.pdbx_strand_id
1 'polypeptide(L)'
;MISKGYLSPHSKSLCVEAPNGHEVFALKKIGVEDSIGIFRKAAKPLVIRGEDDRIPFDDNTFDFIFSGGARIEMSARPFDFASEIVRALKPQGFAVFHVKANDTYSLNSFLDLFHSCKLIKVLDIDGFNPSMPYIREIVLKKANHGYRKIPGDDSKNCSFQAHKQELVQKAEPLIEEEPLKPWITLKRNIKNVKYFSSMVDISFKNRYVYIDVGARNYGSSIGSWFMKQYPKQGKSFHVYAIEADKAFHKQYASKKKAVTLLPYAAWVRNETLSFEINDGPAQEKVNKTKNKGRGMGRIQPVKSSRGEFNSEVNEIQGFDFAEWLKNTFTKRDFVVIKMDVEGTEFDLIPKLFETGAICLIDEIFLECHYNRWQRCCPGQRSTKYKKHYRHCLELFTSLRKNGVLVHQWW
;
A
#
# COMPACT_ATOMS: atom_id res chain seq x y z
N MET A 1 5.44 34.00 10.56
CA MET A 1 4.95 33.99 9.15
C MET A 1 5.05 35.37 8.50
N ILE A 2 4.61 36.46 9.13
CA ILE A 2 4.71 37.84 8.58
C ILE A 2 6.16 38.25 8.30
N SER A 3 7.06 38.09 9.27
CA SER A 3 8.49 38.43 9.11
C SER A 3 9.22 37.61 8.04
N LYS A 4 8.63 36.49 7.59
CA LYS A 4 9.17 35.64 6.51
C LYS A 4 8.52 35.93 5.16
N GLY A 5 7.55 36.84 5.09
CA GLY A 5 6.87 37.22 3.85
C GLY A 5 5.84 36.19 3.34
N TYR A 6 5.43 35.22 4.18
CA TYR A 6 4.43 34.21 3.80
C TYR A 6 2.99 34.70 4.00
N LEU A 7 2.83 35.73 4.83
CA LEU A 7 1.56 36.26 5.32
C LEU A 7 1.68 37.78 5.45
N SER A 8 0.62 38.52 5.15
CA SER A 8 0.55 39.96 5.33
C SER A 8 -0.75 40.36 6.07
N PRO A 9 -0.81 41.53 6.71
CA PRO A 9 -2.06 42.03 7.33
C PRO A 9 -3.25 42.12 6.35
N HIS A 10 -2.98 42.27 5.05
CA HIS A 10 -3.99 42.34 3.99
C HIS A 10 -4.33 40.99 3.35
N SER A 11 -3.72 39.89 3.82
CA SER A 11 -3.94 38.56 3.25
C SER A 11 -5.33 38.03 3.60
N LYS A 12 -6.10 37.66 2.58
CA LYS A 12 -7.31 36.86 2.76
C LYS A 12 -6.93 35.44 3.14
N SER A 13 -7.33 35.00 4.32
CA SER A 13 -6.79 33.81 4.99
C SER A 13 -7.87 32.79 5.36
N LEU A 14 -7.60 31.52 5.11
CA LEU A 14 -8.48 30.40 5.45
C LEU A 14 -7.80 29.46 6.45
N CYS A 15 -8.51 29.08 7.51
CA CYS A 15 -8.14 27.97 8.38
C CYS A 15 -9.05 26.76 8.08
N VAL A 16 -8.47 25.66 7.57
CA VAL A 16 -9.20 24.43 7.25
C VAL A 16 -9.17 23.47 8.43
N GLU A 17 -10.32 22.85 8.74
CA GLU A 17 -10.51 21.98 9.90
C GLU A 17 -10.26 22.69 11.24
N ALA A 18 -10.88 23.87 11.40
CA ALA A 18 -10.73 24.76 12.55
C ALA A 18 -11.97 24.74 13.47
N PRO A 19 -12.17 23.70 14.31
CA PRO A 19 -13.44 23.48 15.03
C PRO A 19 -13.88 24.60 15.96
N ASN A 20 -12.92 25.25 16.62
CA ASN A 20 -13.17 26.31 17.60
C ASN A 20 -12.69 27.69 17.14
N GLY A 21 -12.10 27.78 15.94
CA GLY A 21 -11.58 29.03 15.38
C GLY A 21 -10.39 29.63 16.12
N HIS A 22 -9.64 28.86 16.92
CA HIS A 22 -8.47 29.37 17.64
C HIS A 22 -7.39 29.89 16.68
N GLU A 23 -7.21 29.19 15.56
CA GLU A 23 -6.30 29.57 14.47
C GLU A 23 -6.72 30.91 13.86
N VAL A 24 -8.02 31.08 13.60
CA VAL A 24 -8.60 32.30 13.04
C VAL A 24 -8.43 33.47 14.01
N PHE A 25 -8.70 33.24 15.30
CA PHE A 25 -8.51 34.23 16.34
C PHE A 25 -7.05 34.66 16.45
N ALA A 26 -6.11 33.71 16.38
CA ALA A 26 -4.68 34.01 16.40
C ALA A 26 -4.25 34.86 15.20
N LEU A 27 -4.74 34.56 13.99
CA LEU A 27 -4.48 35.38 12.80
C LEU A 27 -5.00 36.81 12.94
N LYS A 28 -6.24 36.99 13.40
CA LYS A 28 -6.81 38.32 13.66
C LYS A 28 -6.00 39.07 14.73
N LYS A 29 -5.56 38.40 15.80
CA LYS A 29 -4.74 39.01 16.86
C LYS A 29 -3.40 39.56 16.38
N ILE A 30 -2.84 39.02 15.29
CA ILE A 30 -1.61 39.53 14.67
C ILE A 30 -1.87 40.48 13.50
N GLY A 31 -3.10 40.96 13.35
CA GLY A 31 -3.50 41.99 12.37
C GLY A 31 -3.95 41.46 11.01
N VAL A 32 -4.18 40.16 10.84
CA VAL A 32 -4.71 39.57 9.60
C VAL A 32 -6.23 39.47 9.71
N GLU A 33 -6.90 40.59 9.48
CA GLU A 33 -8.32 40.74 9.81
C GLU A 33 -9.26 39.92 8.91
N ASP A 34 -8.94 39.76 7.62
CA ASP A 34 -9.70 38.95 6.66
C ASP A 34 -9.36 37.45 6.78
N SER A 35 -9.60 36.92 7.99
CA SER A 35 -9.40 35.50 8.33
C SER A 35 -10.72 34.83 8.66
N ILE A 36 -10.95 33.64 8.09
CA ILE A 36 -12.11 32.78 8.36
C ILE A 36 -11.70 31.32 8.50
N GLY A 37 -12.43 30.56 9.32
CA GLY A 37 -12.25 29.12 9.47
C GLY A 37 -13.41 28.34 8.84
N ILE A 38 -13.13 27.11 8.41
CA ILE A 38 -14.18 26.13 8.10
C ILE A 38 -14.08 24.90 9.00
N PHE A 39 -15.23 24.36 9.35
CA PHE A 39 -15.38 23.07 10.00
C PHE A 39 -16.78 22.51 9.74
N ARG A 40 -16.95 21.19 9.89
CA ARG A 40 -18.26 20.54 9.66
C ARG A 40 -19.39 21.14 10.51
N LYS A 41 -19.05 21.60 11.72
CA LYS A 41 -19.96 22.36 12.60
C LYS A 41 -19.47 23.81 12.70
N ALA A 42 -20.32 24.77 12.38
CA ALA A 42 -19.97 26.18 12.49
C ALA A 42 -19.77 26.61 13.96
N ALA A 43 -18.81 27.51 14.17
CA ALA A 43 -18.54 28.21 15.43
C ALA A 43 -18.40 29.71 15.13
N LYS A 44 -19.56 30.36 14.93
CA LYS A 44 -19.63 31.77 14.53
C LYS A 44 -19.08 32.71 15.63
N PRO A 45 -18.50 33.87 15.26
CA PRO A 45 -18.33 34.37 13.89
C PRO A 45 -17.08 33.84 13.18
N LEU A 46 -16.18 33.15 13.88
CA LEU A 46 -14.85 32.80 13.37
C LEU A 46 -14.86 31.64 12.38
N VAL A 47 -15.84 30.74 12.49
CA VAL A 47 -15.89 29.49 11.72
C VAL A 47 -17.25 29.32 11.07
N ILE A 48 -17.24 29.13 9.75
CA ILE A 48 -18.42 28.76 8.98
C ILE A 48 -18.48 27.25 8.74
N ARG A 49 -19.64 26.77 8.31
CA ARG A 49 -19.80 25.37 7.93
C ARG A 49 -19.07 25.10 6.61
N GLY A 50 -18.22 24.08 6.58
CA GLY A 50 -17.53 23.58 5.38
C GLY A 50 -16.91 22.21 5.66
N GLU A 51 -16.62 21.47 4.60
CA GLU A 51 -15.92 20.17 4.68
C GLU A 51 -14.54 20.31 4.03
N ASP A 52 -13.60 19.47 4.46
CA ASP A 52 -12.21 19.51 4.03
C ASP A 52 -12.02 19.13 2.55
N ASP A 53 -12.87 18.25 2.03
CA ASP A 53 -12.94 17.86 0.62
C ASP A 53 -13.92 18.71 -0.21
N ARG A 54 -14.54 19.74 0.38
CA ARG A 54 -15.41 20.69 -0.33
C ARG A 54 -15.42 22.04 0.36
N ILE A 55 -14.39 22.83 0.06
CA ILE A 55 -14.21 24.16 0.62
C ILE A 55 -15.26 25.09 0.00
N PRO A 56 -16.12 25.78 0.78
CA PRO A 56 -17.27 26.55 0.28
C PRO A 56 -16.86 27.94 -0.22
N PHE A 57 -15.82 28.01 -1.05
CA PHE A 57 -15.28 29.23 -1.64
C PHE A 57 -14.83 28.96 -3.07
N ASP A 58 -14.80 30.02 -3.88
CA ASP A 58 -14.38 29.95 -5.28
C ASP A 58 -12.88 29.68 -5.42
N ASP A 59 -12.48 29.31 -6.64
CA ASP A 59 -11.08 29.10 -7.00
C ASP A 59 -10.26 30.37 -6.78
N ASN A 60 -8.99 30.20 -6.39
CA ASN A 60 -8.04 31.31 -6.24
C ASN A 60 -8.57 32.45 -5.34
N THR A 61 -9.23 32.10 -4.24
CA THR A 61 -9.82 33.06 -3.29
C THR A 61 -8.82 33.55 -2.25
N PHE A 62 -7.99 32.66 -1.70
CA PHE A 62 -7.17 32.95 -0.52
C PHE A 62 -5.70 33.19 -0.87
N ASP A 63 -5.08 34.16 -0.21
CA ASP A 63 -3.63 34.41 -0.30
C ASP A 63 -2.86 33.44 0.61
N PHE A 64 -3.50 33.00 1.70
CA PHE A 64 -2.92 32.14 2.71
C PHE A 64 -3.94 31.09 3.19
N ILE A 65 -3.51 29.83 3.31
CA ILE A 65 -4.31 28.75 3.89
C ILE A 65 -3.51 28.04 4.99
N PHE A 66 -4.14 27.81 6.13
CA PHE A 66 -3.55 27.08 7.25
C PHE A 66 -4.39 25.84 7.61
N SER A 67 -3.72 24.72 7.90
CA SER A 67 -4.35 23.56 8.53
C SER A 67 -3.46 23.03 9.65
N GLY A 68 -3.97 23.14 10.88
CA GLY A 68 -3.24 22.79 12.10
C GLY A 68 -3.60 21.41 12.65
N GLY A 69 -2.94 21.01 13.74
CA GLY A 69 -3.40 19.93 14.61
C GLY A 69 -3.56 18.56 13.95
N ALA A 70 -2.68 18.20 13.01
CA ALA A 70 -2.68 16.91 12.31
C ALA A 70 -3.98 16.60 11.54
N ARG A 71 -4.78 17.61 11.17
CA ARG A 71 -6.11 17.39 10.59
C ARG A 71 -6.08 16.67 9.24
N ILE A 72 -5.10 16.97 8.40
CA ILE A 72 -4.92 16.27 7.13
C ILE A 72 -4.58 14.77 7.31
N GLU A 73 -3.88 14.39 8.39
CA GLU A 73 -3.59 12.97 8.71
C GLU A 73 -4.86 12.20 9.14
N MET A 74 -5.83 12.92 9.69
CA MET A 74 -7.12 12.39 10.13
C MET A 74 -8.16 12.35 9.01
N SER A 75 -7.92 13.03 7.88
CA SER A 75 -8.86 13.05 6.76
C SER A 75 -9.02 11.66 6.15
N ALA A 76 -10.26 11.31 5.81
CA ALA A 76 -10.56 10.10 5.06
C ALA A 76 -10.21 10.21 3.57
N ARG A 77 -10.03 11.45 3.07
CA ARG A 77 -9.77 11.78 1.66
C ARG A 77 -8.65 12.82 1.56
N PRO A 78 -7.41 12.48 1.94
CA PRO A 78 -6.31 13.43 1.96
C PRO A 78 -5.98 14.03 0.58
N PHE A 79 -6.27 13.29 -0.50
CA PHE A 79 -6.10 13.80 -1.86
C PHE A 79 -7.13 14.89 -2.22
N ASP A 80 -8.40 14.69 -1.86
CA ASP A 80 -9.45 15.69 -2.11
C ASP A 80 -9.25 16.91 -1.21
N PHE A 81 -8.85 16.70 0.05
CA PHE A 81 -8.41 17.75 0.98
C PHE A 81 -7.33 18.64 0.35
N ALA A 82 -6.25 18.02 -0.14
CA ALA A 82 -5.15 18.75 -0.74
C ALA A 82 -5.57 19.46 -2.04
N SER A 83 -6.40 18.81 -2.85
CA SER A 83 -6.93 19.36 -4.10
C SER A 83 -7.77 20.61 -3.86
N GLU A 84 -8.66 20.59 -2.86
CA GLU A 84 -9.47 21.76 -2.50
C GLU A 84 -8.64 22.92 -1.96
N ILE A 85 -7.62 22.64 -1.13
CA ILE A 85 -6.68 23.68 -0.71
C ILE A 85 -5.97 24.29 -1.92
N VAL A 86 -5.47 23.47 -2.84
CA VAL A 86 -4.81 23.95 -4.05
C VAL A 86 -5.77 24.75 -4.92
N ARG A 87 -7.04 24.34 -5.03
CA ARG A 87 -8.08 25.05 -5.80
C ARG A 87 -8.35 26.43 -5.21
N ALA A 88 -8.61 26.51 -3.90
CA ALA A 88 -8.96 27.73 -3.20
C ALA A 88 -7.79 28.72 -3.02
N LEU A 89 -6.54 28.24 -3.02
CA LEU A 89 -5.34 29.08 -2.88
C LEU A 89 -5.03 29.82 -4.19
N LYS A 90 -4.71 31.12 -4.12
CA LYS A 90 -4.25 31.90 -5.27
C LYS A 90 -2.88 31.44 -5.78
N PRO A 91 -2.53 31.66 -7.06
CA PRO A 91 -1.16 31.54 -7.53
C PRO A 91 -0.21 32.38 -6.66
N GLN A 92 0.98 31.85 -6.35
CA GLN A 92 1.92 32.40 -5.37
C GLN A 92 1.45 32.45 -3.91
N GLY A 93 0.20 32.07 -3.62
CA GLY A 93 -0.29 31.95 -2.25
C GLY A 93 0.46 30.87 -1.48
N PHE A 94 0.44 30.97 -0.15
CA PHE A 94 1.10 30.03 0.75
C PHE A 94 0.09 29.13 1.46
N ALA A 95 0.39 27.84 1.54
CA ALA A 95 -0.31 26.90 2.41
C ALA A 95 0.65 26.41 3.49
N VAL A 96 0.19 26.40 4.74
CA VAL A 96 0.98 25.97 5.90
C VAL A 96 0.25 24.87 6.65
N PHE A 97 0.98 23.80 6.94
CA PHE A 97 0.43 22.62 7.59
C PHE A 97 1.23 22.30 8.84
N HIS A 98 0.54 21.97 9.93
CA HIS A 98 1.14 21.38 11.12
C HIS A 98 0.70 19.93 11.22
N VAL A 99 1.64 19.02 10.94
CA VAL A 99 1.45 17.56 10.96
C VAL A 99 2.22 16.92 12.09
N LYS A 100 1.83 15.70 12.49
CA LYS A 100 2.49 14.90 13.52
C LYS A 100 3.59 14.01 12.94
N ALA A 101 3.39 13.47 11.75
CA ALA A 101 4.35 12.63 11.08
C ALA A 101 5.66 13.37 10.79
N ASN A 102 6.79 12.72 11.12
CA ASN A 102 8.13 13.33 11.03
C ASN A 102 9.16 12.47 10.28
N ASP A 103 8.74 11.35 9.71
CA ASP A 103 9.60 10.49 8.90
C ASP A 103 9.67 10.96 7.43
N THR A 104 10.67 10.46 6.70
CA THR A 104 10.93 10.86 5.32
C THR A 104 9.87 10.33 4.35
N TYR A 105 9.31 9.14 4.59
CA TYR A 105 8.30 8.54 3.71
C TYR A 105 6.99 9.32 3.79
N SER A 106 6.55 9.68 4.99
CA SER A 106 5.35 10.47 5.21
C SER A 106 5.50 11.88 4.63
N LEU A 107 6.67 12.52 4.77
CA LEU A 107 6.94 13.79 4.11
C LEU A 107 6.83 13.70 2.58
N ASN A 108 7.43 12.69 1.95
CA ASN A 108 7.32 12.53 0.48
C ASN A 108 5.87 12.24 0.07
N SER A 109 5.17 11.36 0.81
CA SER A 109 3.75 11.07 0.56
C SER A 109 2.87 12.32 0.71
N PHE A 110 3.16 13.19 1.67
CA PHE A 110 2.50 14.48 1.83
C PHE A 110 2.75 15.39 0.63
N LEU A 111 4.00 15.52 0.16
CA LEU A 111 4.34 16.36 -0.98
C LEU A 111 3.68 15.86 -2.29
N ASP A 112 3.48 14.55 -2.43
CA ASP A 112 2.75 13.93 -3.55
C ASP A 112 1.25 14.29 -3.60
N LEU A 113 0.69 14.85 -2.51
CA LEU A 113 -0.66 15.41 -2.52
C LEU A 113 -0.69 16.82 -3.14
N PHE A 114 0.42 17.56 -3.10
CA PHE A 114 0.51 18.97 -3.47
C PHE A 114 1.41 19.22 -4.69
N HIS A 115 1.20 18.49 -5.78
CA HIS A 115 2.03 18.57 -7.00
C HIS A 115 2.11 19.98 -7.64
N SER A 116 1.08 20.80 -7.46
CA SER A 116 1.02 22.18 -7.96
C SER A 116 1.73 23.19 -7.06
N CYS A 117 2.33 22.73 -5.97
CA CYS A 117 3.00 23.56 -4.99
C CYS A 117 4.49 23.26 -4.94
N LYS A 118 5.28 24.29 -4.64
CA LYS A 118 6.69 24.19 -4.30
C LYS A 118 6.84 24.11 -2.78
N LEU A 119 7.61 23.15 -2.30
CA LEU A 119 8.08 23.14 -0.91
C LEU A 119 9.00 24.33 -0.66
N ILE A 120 8.67 25.15 0.32
CA ILE A 120 9.44 26.31 0.74
C ILE A 120 10.25 26.00 2.00
N LYS A 121 9.63 25.33 2.97
CA LYS A 121 10.25 25.04 4.26
C LYS A 121 9.63 23.82 4.92
N VAL A 122 10.46 23.05 5.60
CA VAL A 122 10.06 22.09 6.63
C VAL A 122 10.73 22.54 7.93
N LEU A 123 10.00 22.56 9.03
CA LEU A 123 10.51 22.89 10.36
C LEU A 123 9.89 21.96 11.39
N ASP A 124 10.72 21.29 12.18
CA ASP A 124 10.26 20.54 13.34
C ASP A 124 10.23 21.46 14.57
N ILE A 125 9.12 21.43 15.30
CA ILE A 125 8.79 22.28 16.44
C ILE A 125 8.36 21.37 17.59
N ASP A 126 8.72 21.75 18.82
CA ASP A 126 8.23 21.08 20.03
C ASP A 126 6.71 21.21 20.12
N GLY A 127 6.08 20.10 20.49
CA GLY A 127 4.64 20.02 20.68
C GLY A 127 4.15 20.76 21.92
N PHE A 128 2.89 21.17 21.88
CA PHE A 128 2.27 21.91 22.99
C PHE A 128 1.56 21.01 24.00
N ASN A 129 1.39 19.71 23.70
CA ASN A 129 0.73 18.76 24.60
C ASN A 129 1.16 17.30 24.34
N PRO A 130 0.89 16.35 25.26
CA PRO A 130 1.30 14.95 25.11
C PRO A 130 0.72 14.20 23.91
N SER A 131 -0.43 14.64 23.36
CA SER A 131 -1.06 14.00 22.20
C SER A 131 -0.39 14.38 20.88
N MET A 132 0.27 15.54 20.85
CA MET A 132 1.06 16.06 19.74
C MET A 132 2.39 16.59 20.30
N PRO A 133 3.32 15.69 20.69
CA PRO A 133 4.58 16.08 21.35
C PRO A 133 5.61 16.68 20.38
N TYR A 134 5.40 16.50 19.07
CA TYR A 134 6.19 17.10 18.00
C TYR A 134 5.25 17.61 16.92
N ILE A 135 5.61 18.72 16.29
CA ILE A 135 4.89 19.32 15.19
C ILE A 135 5.87 19.55 14.05
N ARG A 136 5.58 18.99 12.88
CA ARG A 136 6.27 19.33 11.65
C ARG A 136 5.46 20.39 10.90
N GLU A 137 6.02 21.59 10.82
CA GLU A 137 5.51 22.67 9.98
C GLU A 137 6.01 22.50 8.55
N ILE A 138 5.08 22.39 7.60
CA ILE A 138 5.37 22.32 6.16
C ILE A 138 4.78 23.56 5.50
N VAL A 139 5.64 24.34 4.83
CA VAL A 139 5.26 25.55 4.10
C VAL A 139 5.36 25.27 2.61
N LEU A 140 4.22 25.39 1.93
CA LEU A 140 4.09 25.22 0.49
C LEU A 140 3.70 26.54 -0.17
N LYS A 141 4.13 26.74 -1.42
CA LYS A 141 3.73 27.88 -2.26
C LYS A 141 3.15 27.41 -3.58
N LYS A 142 1.94 27.85 -3.93
CA LYS A 142 1.31 27.49 -5.22
C LYS A 142 2.08 28.10 -6.39
N ALA A 143 2.32 27.31 -7.43
CA ALA A 143 2.99 27.77 -8.65
C ALA A 143 2.12 28.77 -9.46
N ASN A 144 2.75 29.57 -10.35
CA ASN A 144 2.06 30.55 -11.21
C ASN A 144 1.29 29.91 -12.37
N HIS A 145 1.83 28.85 -12.94
CA HIS A 145 1.23 28.13 -14.05
C HIS A 145 0.95 26.70 -13.62
N GLY A 146 -0.24 26.21 -13.96
CA GLY A 146 -0.65 24.84 -13.69
C GLY A 146 0.35 23.85 -14.28
N TYR A 147 0.56 22.76 -13.53
CA TYR A 147 1.32 21.58 -13.92
C TYR A 147 2.84 21.77 -14.04
N ARG A 148 3.55 21.44 -12.95
CA ARG A 148 4.71 20.56 -13.13
C ARG A 148 4.14 19.23 -13.63
N LYS A 149 4.33 18.92 -14.91
CA LYS A 149 4.23 17.54 -15.39
C LYS A 149 5.08 16.71 -14.43
N ILE A 150 4.45 15.72 -13.80
CA ILE A 150 5.19 14.60 -13.22
C ILE A 150 6.12 14.16 -14.36
N PRO A 151 7.45 14.09 -14.18
CA PRO A 151 8.28 13.39 -15.15
C PRO A 151 7.60 12.05 -15.39
N GLY A 152 7.23 11.78 -16.64
CA GLY A 152 6.41 10.64 -17.00
C GLY A 152 6.87 9.41 -16.23
N ASP A 153 5.90 8.75 -15.62
CA ASP A 153 5.99 7.47 -14.93
C ASP A 153 6.31 6.33 -15.92
N ASP A 154 7.15 6.63 -16.92
CA ASP A 154 7.60 5.78 -18.01
C ASP A 154 9.02 5.28 -17.76
N SER A 155 9.66 5.69 -16.66
CA SER A 155 10.90 5.05 -16.25
C SER A 155 10.56 3.65 -15.74
N LYS A 156 10.85 2.63 -16.55
CA LYS A 156 10.84 1.20 -16.13
C LYS A 156 11.62 0.95 -14.84
N ASN A 157 12.55 1.86 -14.52
CA ASN A 157 13.23 1.89 -13.24
C ASN A 157 12.39 2.69 -12.25
N CYS A 158 12.00 2.09 -11.13
CA CYS A 158 11.53 2.86 -9.98
C CYS A 158 12.57 3.95 -9.72
N SER A 159 12.19 5.23 -9.79
CA SER A 159 13.07 6.28 -9.29
C SER A 159 13.31 5.95 -7.82
N PHE A 160 14.43 5.29 -7.53
CA PHE A 160 14.69 4.68 -6.23
C PHE A 160 14.65 5.78 -5.19
N GLN A 161 13.50 5.91 -4.54
CA GLN A 161 13.32 6.88 -3.49
C GLN A 161 14.20 6.39 -2.34
N ALA A 162 15.31 7.11 -2.08
CA ALA A 162 16.32 6.71 -1.09
C ALA A 162 15.70 6.29 0.25
N HIS A 163 14.59 6.92 0.63
CA HIS A 163 13.84 6.60 1.83
C HIS A 163 13.26 5.17 1.86
N LYS A 164 12.86 4.56 0.73
CA LYS A 164 12.42 3.16 0.72
C LYS A 164 13.60 2.20 0.96
N GLN A 165 14.78 2.53 0.44
CA GLN A 165 16.00 1.74 0.68
C GLN A 165 16.40 1.75 2.16
N GLU A 166 16.28 2.91 2.82
CA GLU A 166 16.50 3.05 4.27
C GLU A 166 15.55 2.16 5.09
N LEU A 167 14.31 1.95 4.64
CA LEU A 167 13.36 1.06 5.29
C LEU A 167 13.72 -0.42 5.08
N VAL A 168 14.16 -0.79 3.88
CA VAL A 168 14.64 -2.16 3.61
C VAL A 168 15.85 -2.51 4.48
N GLN A 169 16.75 -1.56 4.75
CA GLN A 169 17.89 -1.78 5.65
C GLN A 169 17.48 -2.08 7.09
N LYS A 170 16.29 -1.64 7.51
CA LYS A 170 15.72 -1.91 8.85
C LYS A 170 14.96 -3.24 8.90
N ALA A 171 14.74 -3.90 7.77
CA ALA A 171 14.00 -5.16 7.71
C ALA A 171 14.66 -6.28 8.53
N GLU A 172 13.87 -7.28 8.92
CA GLU A 172 14.42 -8.49 9.51
C GLU A 172 15.39 -9.19 8.55
N PRO A 173 16.45 -9.85 9.03
CA PRO A 173 17.42 -10.52 8.15
C PRO A 173 16.75 -11.60 7.30
N LEU A 174 17.28 -11.80 6.09
CA LEU A 174 16.88 -12.94 5.27
C LEU A 174 17.35 -14.24 5.95
N ILE A 175 16.56 -15.29 5.81
CA ILE A 175 16.91 -16.64 6.20
C ILE A 175 17.82 -17.19 5.09
N GLU A 176 19.13 -17.17 5.31
CA GLU A 176 20.11 -17.51 4.27
C GLU A 176 20.13 -19.01 3.92
N GLU A 177 19.73 -19.87 4.87
CA GLU A 177 19.74 -21.32 4.71
C GLU A 177 18.33 -21.94 4.62
N GLU A 178 18.21 -23.05 3.89
CA GLU A 178 16.94 -23.76 3.74
C GLU A 178 16.46 -24.28 5.11
N PRO A 179 15.29 -23.85 5.62
CA PRO A 179 14.85 -24.27 6.93
C PRO A 179 14.38 -25.72 6.92
N LEU A 180 14.98 -26.54 7.80
CA LEU A 180 14.57 -27.95 7.99
C LEU A 180 13.12 -28.09 8.50
N LYS A 181 12.63 -27.10 9.25
CA LYS A 181 11.25 -27.04 9.77
C LYS A 181 10.61 -25.69 9.45
N PRO A 182 10.12 -25.48 8.21
CA PRO A 182 9.63 -24.18 7.73
C PRO A 182 8.62 -23.50 8.66
N TRP A 183 7.62 -24.23 9.15
CA TRP A 183 6.57 -23.64 10.00
C TRP A 183 7.11 -23.10 11.34
N ILE A 184 8.15 -23.72 11.91
CA ILE A 184 8.76 -23.28 13.16
C ILE A 184 9.58 -22.02 12.89
N THR A 185 10.36 -22.04 11.80
CA THR A 185 11.15 -20.89 11.37
C THR A 185 10.26 -19.70 11.06
N LEU A 186 9.13 -19.89 10.35
CA LEU A 186 8.14 -18.84 10.11
C LEU A 186 7.61 -18.25 11.42
N LYS A 187 7.13 -19.10 12.35
CA LYS A 187 6.59 -18.63 13.63
C LYS A 187 7.60 -17.81 14.43
N ARG A 188 8.89 -18.14 14.34
CA ARG A 188 9.97 -17.34 14.94
C ARG A 188 10.20 -16.04 14.16
N ASN A 189 10.22 -16.10 12.83
CA ASN A 189 10.51 -14.95 11.97
C ASN A 189 9.41 -13.89 12.04
N ILE A 190 8.13 -14.28 12.07
CA ILE A 190 6.98 -13.37 12.19
C ILE A 190 7.12 -12.42 13.38
N LYS A 191 7.73 -12.85 14.49
CA LYS A 191 7.94 -12.00 15.67
C LYS A 191 8.93 -10.86 15.42
N ASN A 192 9.81 -11.02 14.43
CA ASN A 192 10.87 -10.07 14.10
C ASN A 192 10.52 -9.21 12.87
N VAL A 193 9.46 -9.56 12.13
CA VAL A 193 9.03 -8.85 10.93
C VAL A 193 8.85 -7.38 11.24
N LYS A 194 9.51 -6.55 10.44
CA LYS A 194 9.40 -5.09 10.51
C LYS A 194 8.42 -4.63 9.45
N TYR A 195 7.14 -4.62 9.82
CA TYR A 195 6.07 -4.14 8.95
C TYR A 195 6.36 -2.72 8.47
N PHE A 196 6.07 -2.44 7.20
CA PHE A 196 6.28 -1.12 6.62
C PHE A 196 5.60 -0.03 7.45
N SER A 197 4.31 -0.23 7.72
CA SER A 197 3.46 0.67 8.52
C SER A 197 3.76 0.66 10.03
N SER A 198 4.71 -0.13 10.51
CA SER A 198 5.25 0.03 11.87
C SER A 198 6.48 0.95 11.91
N MET A 199 7.08 1.25 10.75
CA MET A 199 8.31 2.05 10.66
C MET A 199 8.07 3.50 10.23
N VAL A 200 6.94 3.78 9.57
CA VAL A 200 6.62 5.10 9.00
C VAL A 200 5.14 5.43 9.14
N ASP A 201 4.80 6.71 9.09
CA ASP A 201 3.39 7.14 9.02
C ASP A 201 2.84 6.99 7.59
N ILE A 202 1.71 6.30 7.45
CA ILE A 202 1.07 6.06 6.14
C ILE A 202 -0.13 6.98 5.88
N SER A 203 -0.35 8.00 6.70
CA SER A 203 -1.60 8.81 6.71
C SER A 203 -1.84 9.64 5.46
N PHE A 204 -0.79 9.95 4.69
CA PHE A 204 -0.89 10.78 3.49
C PHE A 204 -1.13 9.98 2.20
N LYS A 205 -1.49 8.70 2.31
CA LYS A 205 -1.83 7.86 1.17
C LYS A 205 -3.32 7.97 0.84
N ASN A 206 -3.64 7.89 -0.44
CA ASN A 206 -4.99 8.09 -0.95
C ASN A 206 -5.90 6.89 -0.66
N ARG A 207 -5.39 5.67 -0.88
CA ARG A 207 -6.09 4.42 -0.59
C ARG A 207 -5.14 3.45 0.09
N TYR A 208 -5.71 2.55 0.88
CA TYR A 208 -4.98 1.49 1.57
C TYR A 208 -5.49 0.16 1.04
N VAL A 209 -4.58 -0.65 0.51
CA VAL A 209 -4.94 -1.84 -0.27
C VAL A 209 -4.11 -3.03 0.18
N TYR A 210 -4.80 -4.15 0.35
CA TYR A 210 -4.17 -5.44 0.53
C TYR A 210 -4.58 -6.37 -0.61
N ILE A 211 -3.59 -6.99 -1.25
CA ILE A 211 -3.81 -7.91 -2.38
C ILE A 211 -3.29 -9.27 -1.96
N ASP A 212 -4.20 -10.24 -1.89
CA ASP A 212 -3.87 -11.63 -1.58
C ASP A 212 -3.87 -12.44 -2.87
N VAL A 213 -2.68 -12.75 -3.37
CA VAL A 213 -2.44 -13.49 -4.61
C VAL A 213 -2.30 -14.97 -4.29
N GLY A 214 -3.29 -15.76 -4.71
CA GLY A 214 -3.45 -17.13 -4.23
C GLY A 214 -4.17 -17.17 -2.88
N ALA A 215 -5.28 -16.44 -2.77
CA ALA A 215 -5.95 -16.16 -1.50
C ALA A 215 -6.56 -17.41 -0.84
N ARG A 216 -6.88 -18.46 -1.59
CA ARG A 216 -7.64 -19.63 -1.16
C ARG A 216 -8.93 -19.22 -0.47
N ASN A 217 -9.02 -19.48 0.83
CA ASN A 217 -10.20 -19.21 1.62
C ASN A 217 -10.07 -17.94 2.46
N TYR A 218 -11.15 -17.25 2.80
CA TYR A 218 -11.07 -15.96 3.52
C TYR A 218 -10.32 -16.10 4.85
N GLY A 219 -10.38 -17.26 5.50
CA GLY A 219 -9.68 -17.54 6.76
C GLY A 219 -8.19 -17.85 6.62
N SER A 220 -7.61 -17.92 5.42
CA SER A 220 -6.23 -18.33 5.17
C SER A 220 -5.22 -17.29 5.66
N SER A 221 -5.16 -16.13 5.00
CA SER A 221 -4.26 -15.00 5.23
C SER A 221 -5.05 -13.71 5.45
N ILE A 222 -6.13 -13.48 4.70
CA ILE A 222 -6.98 -12.28 4.83
C ILE A 222 -7.56 -12.18 6.25
N GLY A 223 -8.45 -13.10 6.62
CA GLY A 223 -9.20 -13.06 7.87
C GLY A 223 -8.40 -13.47 9.11
N SER A 224 -7.30 -14.19 8.93
CA SER A 224 -6.47 -14.73 10.02
C SER A 224 -5.35 -13.77 10.43
N TRP A 225 -4.40 -13.49 9.54
CA TRP A 225 -3.22 -12.69 9.82
C TRP A 225 -3.44 -11.23 9.45
N PHE A 226 -3.84 -10.94 8.20
CA PHE A 226 -3.88 -9.55 7.73
C PHE A 226 -4.88 -8.73 8.54
N MET A 227 -6.12 -9.20 8.68
CA MET A 227 -7.14 -8.46 9.43
C MET A 227 -6.80 -8.33 10.93
N LYS A 228 -6.22 -9.37 11.55
CA LYS A 228 -6.00 -9.39 13.01
C LYS A 228 -4.66 -8.84 13.47
N GLN A 229 -3.61 -8.89 12.64
CA GLN A 229 -2.23 -8.66 13.07
C GLN A 229 -1.51 -7.56 12.28
N TYR A 230 -1.82 -7.37 10.99
CA TYR A 230 -1.14 -6.33 10.20
C TYR A 230 -1.40 -4.93 10.79
N PRO A 231 -0.36 -4.11 11.05
CA PRO A 231 -0.49 -2.82 11.71
C PRO A 231 -1.06 -1.76 10.76
N LYS A 232 -2.37 -1.52 10.86
CA LYS A 232 -3.10 -0.67 9.90
C LYS A 232 -3.11 0.83 10.23
N GLN A 233 -2.52 1.25 11.36
CA GLN A 233 -2.60 2.65 11.87
C GLN A 233 -4.04 3.21 11.91
N GLY A 234 -5.02 2.35 12.18
CA GLY A 234 -6.45 2.74 12.17
C GLY A 234 -7.04 3.00 10.78
N LYS A 235 -6.28 2.78 9.69
CA LYS A 235 -6.75 2.96 8.32
C LYS A 235 -7.59 1.77 7.86
N SER A 236 -8.59 2.03 7.02
CA SER A 236 -9.44 1.01 6.42
C SER A 236 -8.82 0.52 5.12
N PHE A 237 -8.49 -0.78 5.06
CA PHE A 237 -7.92 -1.40 3.87
C PHE A 237 -9.02 -2.04 3.02
N HIS A 238 -9.00 -1.77 1.72
CA HIS A 238 -9.75 -2.56 0.75
C HIS A 238 -8.94 -3.79 0.35
N VAL A 239 -9.59 -4.95 0.29
CA VAL A 239 -8.92 -6.22 0.00
C VAL A 239 -9.26 -6.72 -1.40
N TYR A 240 -8.25 -7.07 -2.18
CA TYR A 240 -8.40 -7.88 -3.39
C TYR A 240 -7.97 -9.32 -3.09
N ALA A 241 -8.88 -10.27 -3.28
CA ALA A 241 -8.58 -11.70 -3.19
C ALA A 241 -8.47 -12.25 -4.62
N ILE A 242 -7.29 -12.68 -5.05
CA ILE A 242 -7.08 -13.31 -6.36
C ILE A 242 -7.05 -14.82 -6.14
N GLU A 243 -8.06 -15.50 -6.68
CA GLU A 243 -8.26 -16.94 -6.47
C GLU A 243 -8.91 -17.61 -7.68
N ALA A 244 -8.18 -18.54 -8.31
CA ALA A 244 -8.63 -19.22 -9.51
C ALA A 244 -9.55 -20.44 -9.24
N ASP A 245 -9.37 -21.13 -8.11
CA ASP A 245 -10.17 -22.31 -7.76
C ASP A 245 -11.57 -21.91 -7.28
N LYS A 246 -12.55 -22.26 -8.11
CA LYS A 246 -13.98 -21.98 -7.88
C LYS A 246 -14.50 -22.56 -6.57
N ALA A 247 -13.84 -23.58 -6.01
CA ALA A 247 -14.19 -24.15 -4.71
C ALA A 247 -14.21 -23.10 -3.59
N PHE A 248 -13.42 -22.03 -3.71
CA PHE A 248 -13.32 -21.01 -2.68
C PHE A 248 -14.21 -19.78 -2.93
N HIS A 249 -14.80 -19.59 -4.11
CA HIS A 249 -15.44 -18.31 -4.47
C HIS A 249 -16.65 -17.97 -3.60
N LYS A 250 -17.46 -18.97 -3.24
CA LYS A 250 -18.74 -18.77 -2.52
C LYS A 250 -18.56 -18.04 -1.19
N GLN A 251 -17.44 -18.25 -0.49
CA GLN A 251 -17.23 -17.65 0.82
C GLN A 251 -17.02 -16.13 0.78
N TYR A 252 -16.53 -15.60 -0.35
CA TYR A 252 -16.28 -14.17 -0.51
C TYR A 252 -17.57 -13.40 -0.78
N ALA A 253 -18.66 -14.08 -1.16
CA ALA A 253 -19.93 -13.44 -1.46
C ALA A 253 -20.51 -12.65 -0.27
N SER A 254 -20.23 -13.09 0.97
CA SER A 254 -20.67 -12.41 2.20
C SER A 254 -19.80 -11.22 2.61
N LYS A 255 -18.67 -10.98 1.91
CA LYS A 255 -17.63 -10.00 2.28
C LYS A 255 -17.47 -8.86 1.25
N LYS A 256 -18.37 -8.76 0.28
CA LYS A 256 -18.28 -7.85 -0.88
C LYS A 256 -18.08 -6.35 -0.57
N LYS A 257 -18.44 -5.89 0.64
CA LYS A 257 -18.23 -4.49 1.04
C LYS A 257 -16.75 -4.15 1.30
N ALA A 258 -15.95 -5.12 1.68
CA ALA A 258 -14.54 -4.92 2.04
C ALA A 258 -13.56 -5.76 1.21
N VAL A 259 -14.07 -6.79 0.51
CA VAL A 259 -13.27 -7.71 -0.30
C VAL A 259 -13.83 -7.80 -1.71
N THR A 260 -12.98 -7.56 -2.70
CA THR A 260 -13.23 -7.83 -4.11
C THR A 260 -12.54 -9.14 -4.49
N LEU A 261 -13.32 -10.15 -4.87
CA LEU A 261 -12.79 -11.39 -5.44
C LEU A 261 -12.48 -11.17 -6.92
N LEU A 262 -11.26 -11.49 -7.32
CA LEU A 262 -10.83 -11.63 -8.71
C LEU A 262 -10.71 -13.13 -9.02
N PRO A 263 -11.70 -13.73 -9.71
CA PRO A 263 -11.80 -15.18 -9.90
C PRO A 263 -10.87 -15.68 -11.03
N TYR A 264 -9.61 -15.26 -10.98
CA TYR A 264 -8.60 -15.48 -12.01
C TYR A 264 -7.28 -15.92 -11.37
N ALA A 265 -6.39 -16.50 -12.17
CA ALA A 265 -4.99 -16.69 -11.78
C ALA A 265 -4.16 -15.44 -12.13
N ALA A 266 -3.39 -14.92 -11.18
CA ALA A 266 -2.38 -13.91 -11.49
C ALA A 266 -1.34 -14.53 -12.44
N TRP A 267 -1.11 -13.89 -13.58
CA TRP A 267 -0.21 -14.40 -14.61
C TRP A 267 0.54 -13.27 -15.34
N VAL A 268 1.42 -13.64 -16.27
CA VAL A 268 2.27 -12.70 -17.02
C VAL A 268 1.60 -12.11 -18.26
N ARG A 269 0.42 -12.62 -18.63
CA ARG A 269 -0.43 -12.15 -19.73
C ARG A 269 -1.85 -12.72 -19.59
N ASN A 270 -2.80 -12.15 -20.33
CA ASN A 270 -4.16 -12.71 -20.43
C ASN A 270 -4.13 -13.97 -21.30
N GLU A 271 -4.36 -15.15 -20.72
CA GLU A 271 -4.49 -16.42 -21.46
C GLU A 271 -5.22 -17.50 -20.65
N THR A 272 -5.66 -18.55 -21.35
CA THR A 272 -6.21 -19.75 -20.69
C THR A 272 -5.07 -20.65 -20.23
N LEU A 273 -5.16 -21.13 -18.99
CA LEU A 273 -4.13 -21.91 -18.32
C LEU A 273 -4.72 -23.24 -17.83
N SER A 274 -3.87 -24.26 -17.74
CA SER A 274 -4.21 -25.52 -17.09
C SER A 274 -3.92 -25.44 -15.59
N PHE A 275 -4.91 -25.78 -14.77
CA PHE A 275 -4.80 -25.85 -13.32
C PHE A 275 -4.80 -27.30 -12.86
N GLU A 276 -3.68 -27.76 -12.32
CA GLU A 276 -3.49 -29.11 -11.81
C GLU A 276 -3.66 -29.12 -10.29
N ILE A 277 -4.64 -29.87 -9.78
CA ILE A 277 -4.79 -30.09 -8.35
C ILE A 277 -4.03 -31.36 -7.98
N ASN A 278 -2.91 -31.19 -7.26
CA ASN A 278 -2.20 -32.34 -6.71
C ASN A 278 -2.94 -32.85 -5.47
N ASP A 279 -3.75 -33.87 -5.65
CA ASP A 279 -4.07 -34.79 -4.56
C ASP A 279 -2.78 -35.55 -4.19
N GLY A 280 -2.50 -35.73 -2.90
CA GLY A 280 -1.29 -36.38 -2.42
C GLY A 280 -1.04 -37.79 -3.02
N PRO A 281 0.13 -38.41 -2.74
CA PRO A 281 0.52 -39.67 -3.37
C PRO A 281 -0.56 -40.77 -3.26
N ALA A 282 -0.71 -41.52 -4.36
CA ALA A 282 -1.82 -42.44 -4.64
C ALA A 282 -2.06 -43.59 -3.63
N GLN A 283 -1.24 -43.72 -2.58
CA GLN A 283 -1.43 -44.73 -1.53
C GLN A 283 -2.51 -44.36 -0.50
N GLU A 284 -2.97 -43.10 -0.44
CA GLU A 284 -4.12 -42.70 0.41
C GLU A 284 -5.50 -42.95 -0.26
N LYS A 285 -5.58 -43.69 -1.37
CA LYS A 285 -6.84 -43.92 -2.11
C LYS A 285 -7.84 -44.88 -1.43
N VAL A 286 -7.47 -45.58 -0.36
CA VAL A 286 -8.31 -46.66 0.19
C VAL A 286 -9.28 -46.20 1.29
N ASN A 287 -9.08 -45.04 1.94
CA ASN A 287 -9.97 -44.59 3.02
C ASN A 287 -10.49 -43.15 2.78
N LYS A 288 -11.46 -43.00 1.88
CA LYS A 288 -12.21 -41.74 1.70
C LYS A 288 -13.19 -41.52 2.86
N THR A 289 -12.69 -40.99 3.98
CA THR A 289 -13.52 -40.18 4.89
C THR A 289 -13.50 -38.73 4.41
N LYS A 290 -14.69 -38.12 4.30
CA LYS A 290 -15.00 -36.83 3.63
C LYS A 290 -14.35 -35.56 4.21
N ASN A 291 -13.31 -35.63 5.05
CA ASN A 291 -12.77 -34.47 5.78
C ASN A 291 -11.22 -34.38 5.77
N LYS A 292 -10.57 -34.53 4.60
CA LYS A 292 -9.19 -34.02 4.41
C LYS A 292 -9.19 -32.97 3.29
N GLY A 293 -8.54 -31.84 3.56
CA GLY A 293 -8.61 -30.63 2.74
C GLY A 293 -8.14 -30.82 1.30
N ARG A 294 -8.82 -30.12 0.37
CA ARG A 294 -8.49 -30.07 -1.06
C ARG A 294 -7.05 -29.61 -1.29
N GLY A 295 -6.33 -30.31 -2.19
CA GLY A 295 -4.93 -30.05 -2.53
C GLY A 295 -4.68 -28.63 -3.07
N MET A 296 -3.43 -28.17 -3.01
CA MET A 296 -3.04 -26.88 -3.56
C MET A 296 -2.83 -27.03 -5.08
N GLY A 297 -3.58 -26.25 -5.86
CA GLY A 297 -3.53 -26.35 -7.31
C GLY A 297 -2.45 -25.47 -7.93
N ARG A 298 -1.91 -25.92 -9.05
CA ARG A 298 -0.75 -25.32 -9.73
C ARG A 298 -1.11 -24.93 -11.16
N ILE A 299 -0.61 -23.77 -11.56
CA ILE A 299 -0.78 -23.23 -12.91
C ILE A 299 0.33 -23.76 -13.82
N GLN A 300 -0.05 -24.24 -15.01
CA GLN A 300 0.87 -24.50 -16.12
C GLN A 300 0.32 -23.89 -17.42
N PRO A 301 1.19 -23.46 -18.36
CA PRO A 301 0.77 -23.16 -19.72
C PRO A 301 0.20 -24.41 -20.39
N VAL A 302 -0.88 -24.26 -21.16
CA VAL A 302 -1.48 -25.38 -21.90
C VAL A 302 -0.47 -25.92 -22.91
N LYS A 303 0.04 -27.13 -22.70
CA LYS A 303 0.83 -27.86 -23.69
C LYS A 303 -0.07 -28.80 -24.48
N SER A 304 0.05 -28.79 -25.80
CA SER A 304 -0.72 -29.62 -26.74
C SER A 304 -0.38 -31.13 -26.71
N SER A 305 0.02 -31.67 -25.57
CA SER A 305 0.44 -33.06 -25.42
C SER A 305 -0.54 -33.78 -24.50
N ARG A 306 -1.48 -34.54 -25.09
CA ARG A 306 -2.28 -35.55 -24.39
C ARG A 306 -1.33 -36.63 -23.86
N GLY A 307 -0.84 -36.46 -22.64
CA GLY A 307 -0.11 -37.48 -21.89
C GLY A 307 -0.89 -37.87 -20.65
N GLU A 308 -1.14 -39.17 -20.49
CA GLU A 308 -1.89 -39.77 -19.38
C GLU A 308 -1.30 -39.42 -18.01
N PHE A 309 -1.91 -38.47 -17.31
CA PHE A 309 -1.84 -38.38 -15.84
C PHE A 309 -3.25 -38.07 -15.31
N ASN A 310 -3.73 -38.92 -14.40
CA ASN A 310 -5.03 -38.85 -13.73
C ASN A 310 -5.10 -37.70 -12.69
N SER A 311 -4.78 -36.47 -13.09
CA SER A 311 -5.05 -35.26 -12.31
C SER A 311 -6.26 -34.54 -12.91
N GLU A 312 -7.18 -34.03 -12.06
CA GLU A 312 -8.25 -33.15 -12.52
C GLU A 312 -7.63 -31.84 -13.04
N VAL A 313 -7.41 -31.77 -14.36
CA VAL A 313 -6.95 -30.54 -15.03
C VAL A 313 -8.16 -29.67 -15.30
N ASN A 314 -8.28 -28.57 -14.57
CA ASN A 314 -9.32 -27.57 -14.83
C ASN A 314 -8.72 -26.43 -15.67
N GLU A 315 -9.43 -26.02 -16.72
CA GLU A 315 -9.09 -24.78 -17.42
C GLU A 315 -9.49 -23.58 -16.55
N ILE A 316 -8.54 -22.67 -16.37
CA ILE A 316 -8.73 -21.41 -15.65
C ILE A 316 -8.25 -20.24 -16.49
N GLN A 317 -8.76 -19.05 -16.19
CA GLN A 317 -8.34 -17.83 -16.86
C GLN A 317 -7.22 -17.17 -16.06
N GLY A 318 -6.07 -16.99 -16.70
CA GLY A 318 -4.99 -16.14 -16.22
C GLY A 318 -5.16 -14.72 -16.73
N PHE A 319 -4.79 -13.73 -15.91
CA PHE A 319 -4.78 -12.33 -16.31
C PHE A 319 -3.40 -11.71 -16.12
N ASP A 320 -3.08 -10.70 -16.93
CA ASP A 320 -1.85 -9.92 -16.78
C ASP A 320 -1.90 -9.13 -15.45
N PHE A 321 -1.21 -9.67 -14.45
CA PHE A 321 -1.21 -9.11 -13.11
C PHE A 321 -0.50 -7.75 -13.06
N ALA A 322 0.55 -7.57 -13.86
CA ALA A 322 1.32 -6.33 -13.90
C ALA A 322 0.52 -5.20 -14.56
N GLU A 323 -0.14 -5.49 -15.68
CA GLU A 323 -1.04 -4.55 -16.36
C GLU A 323 -2.22 -4.17 -15.45
N TRP A 324 -2.83 -5.15 -14.79
CA TRP A 324 -3.92 -4.88 -13.86
C TRP A 324 -3.50 -3.96 -12.70
N LEU A 325 -2.33 -4.17 -12.10
CA LEU A 325 -1.80 -3.29 -11.05
C LEU A 325 -1.68 -1.84 -11.55
N LYS A 326 -1.10 -1.64 -12.74
CA LYS A 326 -0.90 -0.31 -13.34
C LYS A 326 -2.20 0.39 -13.70
N ASN A 327 -3.22 -0.37 -14.11
CA ASN A 327 -4.53 0.18 -14.42
C ASN A 327 -5.38 0.47 -13.18
N THR A 328 -5.07 -0.17 -12.05
CA THR A 328 -5.88 -0.09 -10.82
C THR A 328 -5.30 0.88 -9.79
N PHE A 329 -3.98 1.02 -9.71
CA PHE A 329 -3.29 1.74 -8.64
C PHE A 329 -2.33 2.81 -9.15
N THR A 330 -2.05 3.76 -8.27
CA THR A 330 -1.08 4.84 -8.48
C THR A 330 -0.08 4.85 -7.32
N LYS A 331 1.05 5.55 -7.46
CA LYS A 331 2.05 5.71 -6.40
C LYS A 331 1.52 6.39 -5.11
N ARG A 332 0.36 7.03 -5.20
CA ARG A 332 -0.33 7.66 -4.06
C ARG A 332 -1.12 6.67 -3.21
N ASP A 333 -1.32 5.46 -3.71
CA ASP A 333 -1.92 4.38 -2.93
C ASP A 333 -0.86 3.69 -2.06
N PHE A 334 -1.31 3.08 -0.97
CA PHE A 334 -0.50 2.20 -0.14
C PHE A 334 -0.86 0.75 -0.45
N VAL A 335 0.07 -0.02 -1.03
CA VAL A 335 -0.22 -1.36 -1.53
C VAL A 335 0.65 -2.41 -0.85
N VAL A 336 -0.03 -3.32 -0.16
CA VAL A 336 0.57 -4.50 0.49
C VAL A 336 0.15 -5.75 -0.28
N ILE A 337 1.10 -6.60 -0.62
CA ILE A 337 0.83 -7.85 -1.35
C ILE A 337 1.25 -9.05 -0.50
N LYS A 338 0.38 -10.05 -0.39
CA LYS A 338 0.80 -11.42 -0.05
C LYS A 338 0.72 -12.27 -1.30
N MET A 339 1.76 -13.05 -1.60
CA MET A 339 1.83 -13.87 -2.80
C MET A 339 2.24 -15.30 -2.44
N ASP A 340 1.42 -16.25 -2.89
CA ASP A 340 1.55 -17.70 -2.69
C ASP A 340 0.85 -18.37 -3.87
N VAL A 341 1.62 -18.64 -4.92
CA VAL A 341 1.08 -18.94 -6.26
C VAL A 341 1.74 -20.18 -6.86
N GLU A 342 2.18 -21.10 -5.99
CA GLU A 342 2.62 -22.45 -6.31
C GLU A 342 3.67 -22.52 -7.43
N GLY A 343 4.69 -21.65 -7.38
CA GLY A 343 5.85 -21.69 -8.26
C GLY A 343 5.89 -20.60 -9.33
N THR A 344 4.78 -19.90 -9.56
CA THR A 344 4.70 -18.82 -10.57
C THR A 344 5.30 -17.50 -10.07
N GLU A 345 5.81 -17.44 -8.84
CA GLU A 345 6.53 -16.28 -8.30
C GLU A 345 7.74 -15.92 -9.18
N PHE A 346 8.39 -16.93 -9.77
CA PHE A 346 9.55 -16.77 -10.66
C PHE A 346 9.21 -16.21 -12.04
N ASP A 347 7.93 -16.14 -12.41
CA ASP A 347 7.47 -15.50 -13.65
C ASP A 347 6.89 -14.11 -13.34
N LEU A 348 6.07 -14.02 -12.28
CA LEU A 348 5.40 -12.79 -11.88
C LEU A 348 6.36 -11.71 -11.39
N ILE A 349 7.28 -12.03 -10.47
CA ILE A 349 8.17 -11.01 -9.89
C ILE A 349 9.08 -10.37 -10.97
N PRO A 350 9.74 -11.13 -11.88
CA PRO A 350 10.45 -10.53 -13.01
C PRO A 350 9.57 -9.67 -13.90
N LYS A 351 8.33 -10.10 -14.19
CA LYS A 351 7.38 -9.30 -14.98
C LYS A 351 7.02 -7.97 -14.31
N LEU A 352 6.87 -7.95 -12.99
CA LEU A 352 6.63 -6.71 -12.23
C LEU A 352 7.81 -5.74 -12.34
N PHE A 353 9.06 -6.25 -12.35
CA PHE A 353 10.24 -5.43 -12.60
C PHE A 353 10.29 -4.92 -14.04
N GLU A 354 10.09 -5.80 -15.02
CA GLU A 354 10.14 -5.47 -16.45
C GLU A 354 9.16 -4.34 -16.84
N THR A 355 7.96 -4.36 -16.25
CA THR A 355 6.87 -3.43 -16.57
C THR A 355 6.86 -2.16 -15.71
N GLY A 356 7.71 -2.10 -14.67
CA GLY A 356 7.68 -1.06 -13.64
C GLY A 356 6.51 -1.15 -12.65
N ALA A 357 5.64 -2.18 -12.77
CA ALA A 357 4.51 -2.36 -11.84
C ALA A 357 4.96 -2.57 -10.39
N ILE A 358 6.18 -3.07 -10.19
CA ILE A 358 6.79 -3.23 -8.86
C ILE A 358 6.85 -1.92 -8.06
N CYS A 359 6.90 -0.76 -8.74
CA CYS A 359 6.99 0.55 -8.09
C CYS A 359 5.69 0.98 -7.40
N LEU A 360 4.57 0.31 -7.69
CA LEU A 360 3.27 0.56 -7.06
C LEU A 360 3.13 -0.18 -5.73
N ILE A 361 4.10 -1.03 -5.38
CA ILE A 361 4.04 -1.91 -4.21
C ILE A 361 4.93 -1.34 -3.11
N ASP A 362 4.38 -1.25 -1.89
CA ASP A 362 5.13 -0.80 -0.71
C ASP A 362 5.71 -1.96 0.10
N GLU A 363 4.98 -3.07 0.19
CA GLU A 363 5.37 -4.23 1.02
C GLU A 363 4.91 -5.55 0.41
N ILE A 364 5.77 -6.57 0.45
CA ILE A 364 5.49 -7.91 -0.07
C ILE A 364 5.72 -8.99 0.99
N PHE A 365 4.75 -9.87 1.16
CA PHE A 365 4.86 -11.15 1.87
C PHE A 365 4.88 -12.26 0.83
N LEU A 366 6.03 -12.89 0.61
CA LEU A 366 6.20 -13.83 -0.49
C LEU A 366 6.49 -15.23 0.04
N GLU A 367 5.59 -16.16 -0.25
CA GLU A 367 5.85 -17.59 -0.12
C GLU A 367 6.49 -18.11 -1.41
N CYS A 368 7.79 -18.35 -1.35
CA CYS A 368 8.52 -18.88 -2.50
C CYS A 368 8.47 -20.42 -2.53
N HIS A 369 8.07 -20.95 -3.68
CA HIS A 369 7.93 -22.37 -3.92
C HIS A 369 9.15 -22.97 -4.60
N TYR A 370 9.74 -23.98 -3.96
CA TYR A 370 10.97 -24.62 -4.42
C TYR A 370 11.01 -26.10 -4.05
N ASN A 371 11.99 -26.81 -4.60
CA ASN A 371 12.24 -28.23 -4.40
C ASN A 371 12.66 -28.52 -2.94
N ARG A 372 11.68 -28.68 -2.06
CA ARG A 372 11.85 -28.92 -0.61
C ARG A 372 12.12 -30.39 -0.31
N TRP A 373 12.77 -30.64 0.83
CA TRP A 373 12.85 -31.98 1.43
C TRP A 373 11.47 -32.53 1.77
N GLN A 374 11.22 -33.81 1.47
CA GLN A 374 9.95 -34.44 1.76
C GLN A 374 9.89 -34.91 3.22
N ARG A 375 8.78 -34.57 3.90
CA ARG A 375 8.58 -34.97 5.30
C ARG A 375 8.42 -36.48 5.48
N CYS A 376 7.82 -37.17 4.49
CA CYS A 376 7.60 -38.62 4.55
C CYS A 376 8.88 -39.44 4.39
N CYS A 377 9.89 -38.85 3.75
CA CYS A 377 10.88 -39.60 3.00
C CYS A 377 12.25 -38.93 3.17
N PRO A 378 12.96 -39.21 4.28
CA PRO A 378 14.26 -38.60 4.57
C PRO A 378 15.25 -38.78 3.42
N GLY A 379 15.99 -37.72 3.08
CA GLY A 379 16.95 -37.74 1.96
C GLY A 379 16.33 -37.61 0.57
N GLN A 380 14.99 -37.59 0.45
CA GLN A 380 14.31 -37.33 -0.82
C GLN A 380 13.78 -35.90 -0.88
N ARG A 381 13.94 -35.26 -2.04
CA ARG A 381 13.33 -33.96 -2.32
C ARG A 381 12.11 -34.07 -3.23
N SER A 382 11.25 -33.07 -3.20
CA SER A 382 10.04 -33.01 -4.02
C SER A 382 10.35 -32.60 -5.45
N THR A 383 10.00 -33.45 -6.42
CA THR A 383 10.12 -33.12 -7.85
C THR A 383 9.07 -32.11 -8.32
N LYS A 384 8.17 -31.65 -7.44
CA LYS A 384 7.11 -30.67 -7.77
C LYS A 384 7.70 -29.41 -8.38
N TYR A 385 8.83 -28.91 -7.86
CA TYR A 385 9.45 -27.67 -8.31
C TYR A 385 10.86 -27.89 -8.85
N LYS A 386 11.21 -27.19 -9.94
CA LYS A 386 12.57 -27.23 -10.50
C LYS A 386 13.54 -26.30 -9.76
N LYS A 387 13.03 -25.23 -9.17
CA LYS A 387 13.85 -24.23 -8.47
C LYS A 387 14.26 -24.75 -7.10
N HIS A 388 15.49 -24.47 -6.70
CA HIS A 388 16.02 -24.71 -5.34
C HIS A 388 15.93 -23.46 -4.47
N TYR A 389 16.11 -23.64 -3.15
CA TYR A 389 16.05 -22.55 -2.15
C TYR A 389 16.92 -21.35 -2.50
N ARG A 390 18.13 -21.56 -3.03
CA ARG A 390 19.04 -20.49 -3.47
C ARG A 390 18.37 -19.49 -4.43
N HIS A 391 17.50 -19.97 -5.34
CA HIS A 391 16.84 -19.09 -6.29
C HIS A 391 15.74 -18.26 -5.62
N CYS A 392 15.11 -18.79 -4.56
CA CYS A 392 14.23 -17.97 -3.72
C CYS A 392 15.03 -16.88 -3.01
N LEU A 393 16.19 -17.22 -2.44
CA LEU A 393 17.05 -16.24 -1.80
C LEU A 393 17.50 -15.15 -2.77
N GLU A 394 17.92 -15.51 -3.98
CA GLU A 394 18.23 -14.56 -5.07
C GLU A 394 17.03 -13.63 -5.37
N LEU A 395 15.81 -14.16 -5.40
CA LEU A 395 14.59 -13.39 -5.64
C LEU A 395 14.33 -12.38 -4.51
N PHE A 396 14.42 -12.82 -3.24
CA PHE A 396 14.29 -11.95 -2.07
C PHE A 396 15.36 -10.87 -2.02
N THR A 397 16.63 -11.23 -2.27
CA THR A 397 17.75 -10.30 -2.33
C THR A 397 17.57 -9.29 -3.46
N SER A 398 17.09 -9.72 -4.64
CA SER A 398 16.80 -8.82 -5.75
C SER A 398 15.73 -7.79 -5.39
N LEU A 399 14.62 -8.23 -4.77
CA LEU A 399 13.56 -7.34 -4.27
C LEU A 399 14.11 -6.30 -3.29
N ARG A 400 14.86 -6.73 -2.27
CA ARG A 400 15.45 -5.83 -1.27
C ARG A 400 16.50 -4.88 -1.86
N LYS A 401 17.34 -5.37 -2.78
CA LYS A 401 18.33 -4.52 -3.48
C LYS A 401 17.66 -3.40 -4.28
N ASN A 402 16.44 -3.64 -4.75
CA ASN A 402 15.65 -2.67 -5.50
C ASN A 402 14.65 -1.87 -4.62
N GLY A 403 14.85 -1.84 -3.30
CA GLY A 403 14.05 -1.00 -2.40
C GLY A 403 12.64 -1.50 -2.10
N VAL A 404 12.33 -2.76 -2.45
CA VAL A 404 11.06 -3.40 -2.11
C VAL A 404 11.20 -4.11 -0.76
N LEU A 405 10.37 -3.73 0.21
CA LEU A 405 10.34 -4.42 1.50
C LEU A 405 9.64 -5.76 1.33
N VAL A 406 10.43 -6.83 1.26
CA VAL A 406 9.92 -8.21 1.17
C VAL A 406 10.22 -9.02 2.42
N HIS A 407 9.22 -9.78 2.85
CA HIS A 407 9.25 -10.70 3.97
C HIS A 407 9.11 -12.15 3.48
N GLN A 408 9.95 -13.04 4.00
CA GLN A 408 9.86 -14.48 3.70
C GLN A 408 8.65 -15.10 4.40
N TRP A 409 7.69 -15.58 3.61
CA TRP A 409 6.43 -16.17 4.07
C TRP A 409 6.35 -17.68 3.77
N TRP A 410 5.55 -18.44 4.53
CA TRP A 410 5.48 -19.91 4.48
C TRP A 410 4.13 -20.47 4.92
#